data_AF-A0A528AI93-F1
#
_entry.id   AF-A0A528AI93-F1
#
_cell.length_a   1.000
_cell.length_b   1.000
_cell.length_c   1.000
_cell.angle_alpha   90.00
_cell.angle_beta   90.00
_cell.angle_gamma   90.00
#
_symmetry.space_group_name_H-M   'P 1'
#
loop_
_entity.id
_entity.type
_entity.pdbx_description
1 polymer ?
#
loop_
_entity_poly.entity_id
_entity_poly.type
_entity_poly.pdbx_seq_one_letter_code
_entity_poly.pdbx_strand_id
1 'polypeptide(L)' 'MNMHTARAAFGVDTLKSILGISVLAIRWDDAVALLTRLIAERRFTKVTFLNAHNANVAYTD' A
#
# COMPACT_ATOMS: atom_id res chain seq x y z
N MET A 1 -3.13 11.58 0.12
CA MET A 1 -2.80 10.16 -0.21
C MET A 1 -3.86 9.69 -1.21
N ASN A 2 -3.48 9.33 -2.44
CA ASN A 2 -4.45 8.98 -3.52
C ASN A 2 -5.04 7.57 -3.30
N MET A 3 -5.88 7.45 -2.27
CA MET A 3 -6.52 6.22 -1.81
C MET A 3 -7.46 5.60 -2.86
N HIS A 4 -8.05 6.43 -3.72
CA HIS A 4 -8.94 6.00 -4.80
C HIS A 4 -8.24 5.15 -5.87
N THR A 5 -6.96 5.41 -6.13
CA THR A 5 -6.22 4.73 -7.20
C THR A 5 -5.74 3.34 -6.78
N ALA A 6 -5.40 3.16 -5.50
CA ALA A 6 -5.02 1.85 -4.97
C ALA A 6 -6.23 0.89 -4.92
N ARG A 7 -7.38 1.38 -4.49
CA ARG A 7 -8.60 0.57 -4.36
C ARG A 7 -9.15 0.02 -5.67
N ALA A 8 -8.87 0.68 -6.80
CA ALA A 8 -9.27 0.20 -8.13
C ALA A 8 -8.33 -0.89 -8.71
N ALA A 9 -7.08 -0.95 -8.23
CA ALA A 9 -6.08 -1.90 -8.70
C ALA A 9 -6.01 -3.18 -7.85
N PHE A 10 -6.46 -3.11 -6.59
CA PHE A 10 -6.42 -4.23 -5.65
C PHE A 10 -7.82 -4.56 -5.16
N GLY A 11 -8.21 -5.83 -5.26
CA GLY A 11 -9.48 -6.32 -4.71
C GLY A 11 -9.58 -5.94 -3.23
N VAL A 12 -10.79 -5.58 -2.78
CA VAL A 12 -11.05 -5.05 -1.43
C VAL A 12 -10.50 -5.97 -0.32
N ASP A 13 -10.42 -7.28 -0.59
CA ASP A 13 -9.92 -8.32 0.33
C ASP A 13 -8.40 -8.27 0.61
N THR A 14 -7.64 -7.48 -0.16
CA THR A 14 -6.19 -7.31 0.05
C THR A 14 -5.84 -6.10 0.92
N LEU A 15 -6.81 -5.26 1.28
CA LEU A 15 -6.60 -4.14 2.20
C LEU A 15 -6.87 -4.58 3.63
N LYS A 16 -5.89 -4.38 4.51
CA LYS A 16 -6.01 -4.61 5.95
C LYS A 16 -6.01 -3.27 6.68
N SER A 17 -6.88 -3.14 7.68
CA SER A 17 -6.79 -2.03 8.62
C SER A 17 -5.81 -2.42 9.73
N ILE A 18 -4.71 -1.68 9.87
CA ILE A 18 -3.73 -1.83 10.95
C ILE A 18 -3.70 -0.52 11.70
N LEU A 19 -4.19 -0.53 12.95
CA LEU A 19 -4.29 0.67 13.80
C LEU A 19 -4.98 1.86 13.09
N GLY A 20 -6.04 1.57 12.30
CA GLY A 20 -6.78 2.58 11.54
C GLY A 20 -6.15 2.97 10.19
N ILE A 21 -4.95 2.47 9.88
CA ILE A 21 -4.26 2.71 8.61
C ILE A 21 -4.62 1.60 7.63
N SER A 22 -5.11 1.97 6.46
CA SER A 22 -5.37 1.01 5.38
C SER A 22 -4.05 0.63 4.70
N VAL A 23 -3.66 -0.63 4.86
CA VAL A 23 -2.41 -1.20 4.31
C VAL A 23 -2.75 -2.27 3.29
N LEU A 24 -2.08 -2.22 2.14
CA LEU A 24 -2.15 -3.30 1.17
C LEU A 24 -1.35 -4.51 1.66
N ALA A 25 -2.03 -5.59 1.98
CA ALA A 25 -1.44 -6.90 2.23
C ALA A 25 -1.24 -7.62 0.89
N ILE A 26 0.00 -7.63 0.44
CA ILE A 26 0.41 -8.17 -0.86
C ILE A 26 1.60 -9.12 -0.66
N ARG A 27 1.66 -10.19 -1.47
CA ARG A 27 2.84 -11.07 -1.46
C ARG A 27 4.02 -10.39 -2.13
N TRP A 28 5.23 -10.84 -1.81
CA TRP A 28 6.46 -10.27 -2.34
C TRP A 28 6.49 -10.21 -3.87
N ASP A 29 6.23 -11.34 -4.55
CA ASP A 29 6.29 -11.42 -6.01
C ASP A 29 5.24 -10.51 -6.67
N ASP A 30 4.03 -10.48 -6.11
CA ASP A 30 2.95 -9.61 -6.59
C ASP A 30 3.29 -8.13 -6.39
N ALA A 31 3.97 -7.77 -5.31
CA ALA A 31 4.42 -6.41 -5.05
C ALA A 31 5.50 -5.98 -6.05
N VAL A 32 6.45 -6.86 -6.36
CA VAL A 32 7.46 -6.60 -7.39
C VAL A 32 6.80 -6.37 -8.74
N ALA A 33 5.92 -7.30 -9.18
CA ALA A 33 5.21 -7.18 -10.44
C ALA A 33 4.40 -5.88 -10.54
N LEU A 34 3.72 -5.51 -9.45
CA LEU A 34 2.97 -4.27 -9.35
C LEU A 34 3.88 -3.04 -9.52
N LEU A 35 4.96 -2.94 -8.76
CA LEU A 35 5.84 -1.76 -8.79
C LEU A 35 6.51 -1.63 -10.16
N THR A 36 6.94 -2.73 -10.76
CA THR A 36 7.45 -2.76 -12.14
C THR A 36 6.43 -2.22 -13.13
N ARG A 37 5.16 -2.63 -13.00
CA ARG A 37 4.07 -2.13 -13.85
C ARG A 37 3.86 -0.62 -13.67
N LEU A 38 3.83 -0.11 -12.43
CA LEU A 38 3.64 1.32 -12.17
C LEU A 38 4.78 2.17 -12.74
N ILE A 39 6.01 1.66 -12.72
CA ILE A 39 7.17 2.29 -13.38
C ILE A 39 6.97 2.33 -14.89
N ALA A 40 6.61 1.20 -15.51
CA ALA A 40 6.38 1.11 -16.95
C ALA A 40 5.27 2.06 -17.42
N GLU A 41 4.20 2.20 -16.62
CA GLU A 41 3.09 3.13 -16.87
C GLU A 41 3.42 4.59 -16.53
N ARG A 42 4.63 4.89 -16.00
CA ARG A 42 5.05 6.21 -15.49
C ARG A 42 4.06 6.80 -14.48
N ARG A 43 3.47 5.95 -13.64
CA ARG A 43 2.51 6.35 -12.62
C ARG A 43 3.21 6.61 -11.30
N PHE A 44 3.45 7.90 -11.02
CA PHE A 44 4.04 8.31 -9.76
C PHE A 44 3.12 7.92 -8.59
N THR A 45 3.60 6.99 -7.78
CA THR A 45 2.86 6.42 -6.65
C THR A 45 3.71 6.56 -5.41
N LYS A 46 3.22 7.31 -4.41
CA LYS A 46 3.90 7.41 -3.11
C LYS A 46 3.72 6.09 -2.37
N VAL A 47 4.82 5.38 -2.15
CA VAL A 47 4.85 4.09 -1.44
C VAL A 47 5.53 4.28 -0.10
N THR A 48 4.97 3.66 0.94
CA THR A 48 5.63 3.46 2.24
C THR A 48 5.33 2.05 2.72
N PHE A 49 6.23 1.48 3.49
CA PHE A 49 6.05 0.16 4.10
C PHE A 49 5.69 0.35 5.56
N LEU A 50 4.57 -0.24 5.97
CA LEU A 50 4.18 -0.25 7.37
C LEU A 50 4.96 -1.34 8.09
N ASN A 51 5.84 -0.92 9.01
CA ASN A 51 6.46 -1.80 10.00
C ASN A 51 5.88 -1.49 11.39
N ALA A 52 6.18 -2.33 12.38
CA ALA A 52 5.64 -2.17 13.73
C ALA A 52 5.98 -0.81 14.36
N HIS A 53 7.18 -0.28 14.10
CA HIS A 53 7.61 1.02 14.60
C HIS A 53 6.80 2.17 13.99
N ASN A 54 6.69 2.21 12.65
CA ASN A 54 5.92 3.22 11.92
C ASN A 54 4.43 3.16 12.26
N ALA A 55 3.90 1.96 12.52
CA ALA A 55 2.52 1.77 12.95
C ALA A 55 2.26 2.42 14.32
N ASN A 56 3.17 2.26 15.27
CA ASN A 56 3.06 2.89 16.58
C ASN A 56 3.13 4.41 16.49
N VAL A 57 4.06 4.96 15.70
CA VAL A 57 4.18 6.41 15.47
C VAL A 57 2.88 6.95 14.90
N ALA A 58 2.34 6.32 13.85
CA ALA A 58 1.14 6.79 13.16
C ALA A 58 -0.18 6.57 13.93
N TYR A 59 -0.16 5.81 15.02
CA TYR A 59 -1.32 5.66 15.93
C TYR A 59 -1.31 6.68 17.08
N THR A 60 -0.13 7.18 17.44
CA THR A 60 0.06 8.06 18.60
C THR A 60 -0.09 9.55 18.24
N ASP A 61 0.06 9.90 16.97
CA ASP A 61 -0.20 11.24 16.39
C ASP A 61 -1.65 11.36 15.90
#